data_AF-A0A4Y7TAI9-F1
#
_entry.id   AF-A0A4Y7TAI9-F1
#
_cell.length_a   1.000
_cell.length_b   1.000
_cell.length_c   1.000
_cell.angle_alpha   90.00
_cell.angle_beta   90.00
_cell.angle_gamma   90.00
#
_symmetry.space_group_name_H-M   'P 1'
#
loop_
_entity.id
_entity.type
_entity.pdbx_description
1 polymer ?
#
loop_
_entity_poly.entity_id
_entity_poly.type
_entity_poly.pdbx_seq_one_letter_code
_entity_poly.pdbx_strand_id
1 'polypeptide(L)'
;MLHNSGSGQPGTKGNETYPPGRGRQDERGPTANKDPLVHYGRHFGRSVHAFCKPFSFTHRRPRENPSASGRTCRRERMEHEIFLKLMKLCSGLESRIQKASEQEMHYIADMLNKGSSSARSNDTRALKSAIIDWITPPGGALTPPLSRNVKTDRGFFHYTTGELLCPATLDWSDEDTRKGLRNGDIAVSGDSWPIFLYQDHIFNPENPWEGLLQGKLLVTAFKCIFTSPSSVEKETRATRSRNAELHSMKTVTVASIVYVLTLVRFALSSSAVFSRNDKSTDSERFYQSIMDFLESPSEREEVKGLIRWWNVYAFPICDKDPA
;
A
#
# COMPACT_ATOMS: atom_id res chain seq x y z
N MET A 1 -29.87 57.81 -21.14
CA MET A 1 -29.77 58.30 -19.75
C MET A 1 -29.09 57.20 -18.95
N LEU A 2 -27.76 57.13 -18.69
CA LEU A 2 -26.75 58.12 -18.25
C LEU A 2 -27.34 59.06 -17.18
N HIS A 3 -26.80 59.29 -16.00
CA HIS A 3 -25.50 58.97 -15.39
C HIS A 3 -25.62 59.27 -13.88
N ASN A 4 -24.84 58.55 -13.06
CA ASN A 4 -23.91 59.06 -12.04
C ASN A 4 -24.27 60.31 -11.20
N SER A 5 -24.12 60.24 -9.88
CA SER A 5 -23.66 61.37 -9.05
C SER A 5 -23.28 60.91 -7.64
N GLY A 6 -21.97 60.81 -7.39
CA GLY A 6 -21.42 60.93 -6.05
C GLY A 6 -21.07 62.40 -5.77
N SER A 7 -21.13 62.79 -4.50
CA SER A 7 -20.54 64.04 -4.02
C SER A 7 -20.41 64.04 -2.50
N GLY A 8 -19.22 64.40 -1.98
CA GLY A 8 -19.08 65.07 -0.68
C GLY A 8 -18.24 64.36 0.39
N GLN A 9 -16.93 64.60 0.39
CA GLN A 9 -16.15 64.85 1.63
C GLN A 9 -16.22 66.37 1.96
N PRO A 10 -15.77 66.90 3.14
CA PRO A 10 -14.94 66.32 4.21
C PRO A 10 -15.42 66.60 5.67
N GLY A 11 -14.87 65.89 6.65
CA GLY A 11 -15.07 66.20 8.08
C GLY A 11 -14.05 65.50 8.97
N THR A 12 -13.04 66.25 9.41
CA THR A 12 -11.95 65.88 10.32
C THR A 12 -12.42 65.50 11.73
N LYS A 13 -11.79 64.49 12.35
CA LYS A 13 -11.04 64.55 13.64
C LYS A 13 -10.88 63.16 14.27
N GLY A 14 -9.68 62.85 14.76
CA GLY A 14 -9.44 61.79 15.76
C GLY A 14 -8.31 60.83 15.40
N ASN A 15 -7.07 61.28 15.61
CA ASN A 15 -5.90 60.41 15.67
C ASN A 15 -5.95 59.61 16.99
N GLU A 16 -6.26 58.32 16.95
CA GLU A 16 -5.91 57.38 18.02
C GLU A 16 -5.14 56.20 17.41
N THR A 17 -3.83 56.24 17.58
CA THR A 17 -2.90 55.18 17.28
C THR A 17 -3.12 54.01 18.25
N TYR A 18 -3.67 52.90 17.76
CA TYR A 18 -3.59 51.60 18.45
C TYR A 18 -2.26 50.90 18.09
N PRO A 19 -1.57 50.27 19.05
CA PRO A 19 -0.30 49.60 18.80
C PRO A 19 -0.51 48.36 17.92
N PRO A 20 0.49 47.97 17.09
CA PRO A 20 0.37 46.78 16.26
C PRO A 20 0.27 45.54 17.17
N GLY A 21 -0.87 44.86 17.08
CA GLY A 21 -1.10 43.58 17.72
C GLY A 21 0.01 42.61 17.32
N ARG A 22 0.70 42.07 18.33
CA ARG A 22 1.72 41.03 18.16
C ARG A 22 1.14 39.92 17.30
N GLY A 23 1.76 39.69 16.15
CA GLY A 23 1.49 38.53 15.33
C GLY A 23 1.57 37.29 16.22
N ARG A 24 0.49 36.51 16.26
CA ARG A 24 0.57 35.13 16.74
C ARG A 24 1.54 34.42 15.81
N GLN A 25 2.78 34.30 16.27
CA GLN A 25 3.64 33.22 15.84
C GLN A 25 2.88 31.96 16.19
N ASP A 26 2.32 31.29 15.18
CA ASP A 26 1.96 29.89 15.31
C ASP A 26 3.28 29.16 15.58
N GLU A 27 3.61 29.02 16.86
CA GLU A 27 4.58 28.07 17.36
C GLU A 27 4.10 26.68 16.95
N ARG A 28 4.46 26.26 15.73
CA ARG A 28 4.54 24.83 15.44
C ARG A 28 5.66 24.29 16.30
N GLY A 29 5.31 23.87 17.51
CA GLY A 29 6.18 23.10 18.36
C GLY A 29 6.77 21.92 17.59
N PRO A 30 8.00 21.49 17.92
CA PRO A 30 8.64 20.37 17.27
C PRO A 30 7.68 19.18 17.31
N THR A 31 7.42 18.58 16.15
CA THR A 31 6.50 17.44 16.02
C THR A 31 6.82 16.43 17.10
N ALA A 32 5.90 16.25 18.07
CA ALA A 32 6.06 15.35 19.20
C ALA A 32 6.68 14.04 18.71
N ASN A 33 7.84 13.70 19.28
CA ASN A 33 8.68 12.58 18.89
C ASN A 33 7.82 11.29 18.92
N LYS A 34 7.31 10.86 17.76
CA LYS A 34 6.44 9.67 17.68
C LYS A 34 7.28 8.46 18.09
N ASP A 35 6.73 7.59 18.94
CA ASP A 35 7.43 6.37 19.39
C ASP A 35 8.03 5.64 18.15
N PRO A 36 9.32 5.29 18.15
CA PRO A 36 9.97 4.57 17.05
C PRO A 36 9.23 3.30 16.59
N LEU A 37 8.46 2.65 17.48
CA LEU A 37 7.60 1.51 17.13
C LEU A 37 6.56 1.86 16.08
N VAL A 38 6.07 3.09 16.04
CA VAL A 38 5.17 3.54 14.95
C VAL A 38 5.92 3.50 13.62
N HIS A 39 7.19 3.94 13.59
CA HIS A 39 8.01 3.88 12.39
C HIS A 39 8.30 2.43 11.95
N TYR A 40 8.67 1.56 12.89
CA TYR A 40 8.86 0.14 12.60
C TYR A 40 7.59 -0.56 12.13
N GLY A 41 6.45 -0.26 12.75
CA GLY A 41 5.14 -0.78 12.34
C GLY A 41 4.83 -0.44 10.88
N ARG A 42 5.14 0.79 10.43
CA ARG A 42 4.95 1.19 9.03
C ARG A 42 5.70 0.28 8.06
N HIS A 43 6.96 -0.05 8.34
CA HIS A 43 7.75 -0.92 7.47
C HIS A 43 7.39 -2.39 7.60
N PHE A 44 7.12 -2.86 8.82
CA PHE A 44 6.65 -4.22 9.07
C PHE A 44 5.38 -4.53 8.27
N GLY A 45 4.38 -3.64 8.32
CA GLY A 45 3.13 -3.81 7.56
C GLY A 45 3.32 -3.83 6.04
N ARG A 46 4.36 -3.16 5.52
CA ARG A 46 4.67 -3.09 4.09
C ARG A 46 5.52 -4.25 3.58
N SER A 47 6.42 -4.78 4.41
CA SER A 47 7.51 -5.66 3.95
C SER A 47 7.55 -7.03 4.61
N VAL A 48 6.75 -7.24 5.67
CA VAL A 48 6.70 -8.51 6.39
C VAL A 48 5.29 -9.09 6.38
N HIS A 49 4.29 -8.35 6.87
CA HIS A 49 2.91 -8.84 6.85
C HIS A 49 1.85 -7.74 6.98
N ALA A 50 1.00 -7.59 5.96
CA ALA A 50 0.03 -6.49 5.88
C ALA A 50 -1.18 -6.64 6.83
N PHE A 51 -1.60 -7.89 7.10
CA PHE A 51 -2.83 -8.19 7.84
C PHE A 51 -2.59 -8.71 9.27
N CYS A 52 -1.34 -8.70 9.73
CA CYS A 52 -1.02 -9.34 11.01
C CYS A 52 -1.42 -8.46 12.19
N LYS A 53 -1.87 -9.08 13.28
CA LYS A 53 -2.10 -8.42 14.58
C LYS A 53 -0.86 -8.62 15.46
N PRO A 54 -0.03 -7.59 15.70
CA PRO A 54 1.19 -7.70 16.51
C PRO A 54 0.95 -8.22 17.94
N PHE A 55 -0.24 -7.96 18.50
CA PHE A 55 -0.62 -8.44 19.82
C PHE A 55 -0.62 -9.97 19.94
N SER A 56 -0.96 -10.69 18.85
CA SER A 56 -0.90 -12.16 18.84
C SER A 56 0.52 -12.69 19.04
N PHE A 57 1.54 -11.86 18.80
CA PHE A 57 2.94 -12.22 19.00
C PHE A 57 3.48 -11.89 20.37
N THR A 58 2.97 -10.84 21.03
CA THR A 58 3.51 -10.38 22.31
C THR A 58 3.30 -11.38 23.45
N HIS A 59 2.30 -12.26 23.34
CA HIS A 59 2.12 -13.37 24.27
C HIS A 59 3.13 -14.51 24.08
N ARG A 60 3.80 -14.59 22.93
CA ARG A 60 4.82 -15.61 22.67
C ARG A 60 6.17 -15.10 23.14
N ARG A 61 6.54 -15.45 24.37
CA ARG A 61 7.87 -15.10 24.89
C ARG A 61 8.95 -15.79 24.04
N PRO A 62 10.11 -15.15 23.77
CA PRO A 62 11.16 -15.69 22.89
C PRO A 62 11.68 -17.10 23.23
N ARG A 63 11.43 -17.58 24.45
CA ARG A 63 11.86 -18.90 24.93
C ARG A 63 10.91 -20.05 24.61
N GLU A 64 9.68 -19.78 24.18
CA GLU A 64 8.73 -20.83 23.81
C GLU A 64 9.03 -21.29 22.40
N ASN A 65 9.98 -22.23 22.29
CA ASN A 65 10.31 -22.89 21.04
C ASN A 65 9.12 -23.79 20.67
N PRO A 66 8.29 -23.45 19.66
CA PRO A 66 7.03 -24.14 19.40
C PRO A 66 7.26 -25.60 18.96
N SER A 67 8.47 -25.93 18.51
CA SER A 67 8.89 -27.27 18.12
C SER A 67 9.00 -28.26 19.29
N ALA A 68 9.07 -27.79 20.55
CA ALA A 68 9.18 -28.67 21.71
C ALA A 68 7.84 -29.36 22.08
N SER A 69 6.69 -28.85 21.61
CA SER A 69 5.36 -29.39 21.92
C SER A 69 4.80 -30.38 20.86
N GLY A 70 5.61 -30.76 19.86
CA GLY A 70 5.33 -31.90 18.97
C GLY A 70 4.21 -31.75 17.94
N ARG A 71 3.32 -30.73 18.04
CA ARG A 71 2.29 -30.43 17.03
C ARG A 71 1.96 -28.95 16.98
N THR A 72 2.79 -28.15 16.31
CA THR A 72 2.40 -26.78 15.96
C THR A 72 1.65 -26.78 14.64
N CYS A 73 0.51 -26.11 14.60
CA CYS A 73 -0.24 -25.97 13.35
C CYS A 73 0.50 -25.01 12.40
N ARG A 74 0.25 -25.10 11.08
CA ARG A 74 0.89 -24.25 10.05
C ARG A 74 0.82 -22.76 10.40
N ARG A 75 -0.32 -22.32 10.93
CA ARG A 75 -0.56 -20.96 11.39
C ARG A 75 0.39 -20.53 12.51
N GLU A 76 0.64 -21.39 13.50
CA GLU A 76 1.53 -21.04 14.61
C GLU A 76 2.99 -20.93 14.18
N ARG A 77 3.43 -21.73 13.21
CA ARG A 77 4.78 -21.60 12.61
C ARG A 77 4.91 -20.30 11.84
N MET A 78 3.92 -19.98 11.00
CA MET A 78 3.88 -18.71 10.26
C MET A 78 3.90 -17.51 11.22
N GLU A 79 3.09 -17.53 12.27
CA GLU A 79 3.07 -16.49 13.29
C GLU A 79 4.43 -16.33 13.98
N HIS A 80 5.09 -17.43 14.32
CA HIS A 80 6.43 -17.39 14.93
C HIS A 80 7.47 -16.80 13.97
N GLU A 81 7.47 -17.19 12.70
CA GLU A 81 8.37 -16.64 11.68
C GLU A 81 8.16 -15.13 11.49
N ILE A 82 6.91 -14.67 11.47
CA ILE A 82 6.60 -13.24 11.39
C ILE A 82 7.10 -12.50 12.64
N PHE A 83 6.95 -13.10 13.83
CA PHE A 83 7.49 -12.54 15.07
C PHE A 83 9.01 -12.42 15.04
N LEU A 84 9.73 -13.44 14.58
CA LEU A 84 11.20 -13.40 14.44
C LEU A 84 11.63 -12.28 13.47
N LYS A 85 10.93 -12.12 12.34
CA LYS A 85 11.16 -11.01 11.40
C LYS A 85 10.92 -9.65 12.07
N LEU A 86 9.89 -9.51 12.89
CA LEU A 86 9.63 -8.29 13.67
C LEU A 86 10.76 -7.99 14.66
N MET A 87 11.26 -9.00 15.39
CA MET A 87 12.39 -8.82 16.32
C MET A 87 13.66 -8.37 15.60
N LYS A 88 13.93 -8.92 14.41
CA LYS A 88 15.07 -8.52 13.58
C LYS A 88 14.97 -7.09 13.06
N LEU A 89 13.75 -6.60 12.80
CA LEU A 89 13.52 -5.23 12.33
C LEU A 89 13.66 -4.18 13.45
N CYS A 90 13.25 -4.51 14.67
CA CYS A 90 13.20 -3.57 15.79
C CYS A 90 14.33 -3.86 16.78
N SER A 91 15.50 -3.24 16.62
CA SER A 91 16.60 -3.38 17.57
C SER A 91 16.16 -3.03 18.99
N GLY A 92 16.37 -3.94 19.95
CA GLY A 92 16.02 -3.73 21.36
C GLY A 92 14.57 -4.07 21.73
N LEU A 93 13.71 -4.39 20.77
CA LEU A 93 12.32 -4.78 21.06
C LEU A 93 12.24 -6.08 21.87
N GLU A 94 13.13 -7.03 21.61
CA GLU A 94 13.19 -8.29 22.36
C GLU A 94 13.44 -8.03 23.86
N SER A 95 14.45 -7.22 24.19
CA SER A 95 14.72 -6.87 25.59
C SER A 95 13.57 -6.09 26.23
N ARG A 96 12.85 -5.26 25.45
CA ARG A 96 11.68 -4.53 25.93
C ARG A 96 10.54 -5.49 26.27
N ILE A 97 10.24 -6.45 25.38
CA ILE A 97 9.20 -7.47 25.59
C ILE A 97 9.52 -8.38 26.77
N GLN A 98 10.78 -8.80 26.94
CA GLN A 98 11.17 -9.69 28.05
C GLN A 98 10.92 -9.07 29.43
N LYS A 99 10.98 -7.73 29.53
CA LYS A 99 10.80 -6.97 30.77
C LYS A 99 9.44 -6.27 30.84
N ALA A 100 8.62 -6.38 29.80
CA ALA A 100 7.36 -5.67 29.69
C ALA A 100 6.30 -6.23 30.66
N SER A 101 5.54 -5.32 31.27
CA SER A 101 4.26 -5.65 31.87
C SER A 101 3.22 -5.96 30.79
N GLU A 102 2.07 -6.51 31.17
CA GLU A 102 0.96 -6.72 30.24
C GLU A 102 0.51 -5.42 29.56
N GLN A 103 0.41 -4.33 30.32
CA GLN A 103 0.07 -3.01 29.80
C GLN A 103 1.10 -2.51 28.78
N GLU A 104 2.40 -2.73 29.04
CA GLU A 104 3.47 -2.34 28.12
C GLU A 104 3.43 -3.19 26.84
N MET A 105 3.07 -4.48 26.93
CA MET A 105 2.86 -5.31 25.75
C MET A 105 1.70 -4.82 24.88
N HIS A 106 0.58 -4.42 25.50
CA HIS A 106 -0.53 -3.78 24.79
C HIS A 106 -0.08 -2.48 24.10
N TYR A 107 0.66 -1.62 24.80
CA TYR A 107 1.17 -0.38 24.24
C TYR A 107 2.08 -0.61 23.02
N ILE A 108 3.00 -1.56 23.11
CA ILE A 108 3.89 -1.93 22.00
C ILE A 108 3.08 -2.38 20.78
N ALA A 109 2.10 -3.27 21.00
CA ALA A 109 1.24 -3.77 19.92
C ALA A 109 0.43 -2.63 19.27
N ASP A 110 -0.09 -1.70 20.06
CA ASP A 110 -0.84 -0.54 19.57
C ASP A 110 0.03 0.40 18.75
N MET A 111 1.27 0.66 19.16
CA MET A 111 2.18 1.52 18.39
C MET A 111 2.56 0.88 17.05
N LEU A 112 2.83 -0.43 17.03
CA LEU A 112 3.08 -1.18 15.79
C LEU A 112 1.85 -1.16 14.86
N ASN A 113 0.67 -1.43 15.41
CA ASN A 113 -0.60 -1.39 14.65
C ASN A 113 -0.91 -0.01 14.09
N LYS A 114 -0.69 1.04 14.87
CA LYS A 114 -0.82 2.43 14.46
C LYS A 114 0.13 2.74 13.30
N GLY A 115 1.37 2.25 13.38
CA GLY A 115 2.35 2.28 12.30
C GLY A 115 1.80 1.64 11.02
N SER A 116 1.52 0.34 11.05
CA SER A 116 1.02 -0.43 9.90
C SER A 116 -0.23 0.19 9.27
N SER A 117 -1.21 0.57 10.11
CA SER A 117 -2.47 1.16 9.65
C SER A 117 -2.25 2.53 9.00
N SER A 118 -1.42 3.38 9.60
CA SER A 118 -1.11 4.70 9.04
C SER A 118 -0.34 4.62 7.72
N ALA A 119 0.59 3.67 7.58
CA ALA A 119 1.27 3.39 6.32
C ALA A 119 0.26 3.03 5.23
N ARG A 120 -0.58 2.01 5.48
CA ARG A 120 -1.60 1.56 4.53
C ARG A 120 -2.57 2.66 4.14
N SER A 121 -3.05 3.47 5.08
CA SER A 121 -3.95 4.59 4.76
C SER A 121 -3.29 5.65 3.88
N ASN A 122 -1.99 5.92 4.07
CA ASN A 122 -1.25 6.82 3.20
C ASN A 122 -1.02 6.22 1.80
N ASP A 123 -0.64 4.95 1.74
CA ASP A 123 -0.30 4.27 0.48
C ASP A 123 -1.55 4.05 -0.39
N THR A 124 -2.67 3.64 0.21
CA THR A 124 -3.98 3.56 -0.48
C THR A 124 -4.44 4.92 -1.00
N ARG A 125 -4.23 6.01 -0.25
CA ARG A 125 -4.52 7.37 -0.71
C ARG A 125 -3.64 7.77 -1.89
N ALA A 126 -2.35 7.47 -1.84
CA ALA A 126 -1.41 7.80 -2.92
C ALA A 126 -1.77 7.06 -4.22
N LEU A 127 -2.04 5.76 -4.13
CA LEU A 127 -2.40 4.97 -5.31
C LEU A 127 -3.77 5.31 -5.89
N LYS A 128 -4.71 5.79 -5.05
CA LYS A 128 -6.09 6.08 -5.47
C LYS A 128 -6.16 7.02 -6.67
N SER A 129 -5.39 8.11 -6.67
CA SER A 129 -5.35 9.04 -7.80
C SER A 129 -4.38 8.60 -8.88
N ALA A 130 -3.18 8.18 -8.49
CA ALA A 130 -2.09 7.87 -9.43
C ALA A 130 -2.44 6.71 -10.37
N ILE A 131 -3.21 5.72 -9.91
CA ILE A 131 -3.56 4.58 -10.74
C ILE A 131 -4.38 4.96 -11.97
N ILE A 132 -5.21 6.01 -11.87
CA ILE A 132 -6.00 6.49 -13.01
C ILE A 132 -5.07 7.00 -14.11
N ASP A 133 -3.99 7.66 -13.73
CA ASP A 133 -3.01 8.18 -14.69
C ASP A 133 -2.23 7.05 -15.36
N TRP A 134 -1.91 5.99 -14.61
CA TRP A 134 -1.15 4.86 -15.13
C TRP A 134 -1.94 3.96 -16.07
N ILE A 135 -3.26 3.85 -15.88
CA ILE A 135 -4.14 3.06 -16.77
C ILE A 135 -4.69 3.89 -17.93
N THR A 136 -4.53 5.21 -17.91
CA THR A 136 -4.95 6.07 -19.01
C THR A 136 -3.99 5.89 -20.19
N PRO A 137 -4.48 5.60 -21.41
CA PRO A 137 -3.61 5.46 -22.59
C PRO A 137 -2.81 6.75 -22.87
N PRO A 138 -1.54 6.66 -23.33
CA PRO A 138 -0.74 7.83 -23.66
C PRO A 138 -1.44 8.73 -24.69
N GLY A 139 -1.66 10.00 -24.34
CA GLY A 139 -2.35 10.97 -25.20
C GLY A 139 -3.87 10.73 -25.34
N GLY A 140 -4.44 9.76 -24.62
CA GLY A 140 -5.86 9.42 -24.63
C GLY A 140 -6.57 9.78 -23.34
N ALA A 141 -7.82 9.32 -23.23
CA ALA A 141 -8.65 9.44 -22.04
C ALA A 141 -9.41 8.13 -21.78
N LEU A 142 -9.70 7.86 -20.50
CA LEU A 142 -10.61 6.78 -20.13
C LEU A 142 -12.04 7.15 -20.53
N THR A 143 -12.79 6.17 -21.04
CA THR A 143 -14.18 6.36 -21.46
C THR A 143 -15.09 5.39 -20.69
N PRO A 144 -16.05 5.89 -19.87
CA PRO A 144 -16.20 7.29 -19.46
C PRO A 144 -14.99 7.78 -18.61
N PRO A 145 -14.77 9.09 -18.47
CA PRO A 145 -13.72 9.63 -17.61
C PRO A 145 -13.92 9.21 -16.15
N LEU A 146 -12.83 8.80 -15.48
CA LEU A 146 -12.87 8.40 -14.08
C LEU A 146 -12.39 9.52 -13.16
N SER A 147 -13.09 9.71 -12.04
CA SER A 147 -12.64 10.61 -10.98
C SER A 147 -11.39 10.07 -10.30
N ARG A 148 -10.38 10.93 -10.14
CA ARG A 148 -9.16 10.63 -9.38
C ARG A 148 -9.44 10.41 -7.88
N ASN A 149 -10.48 11.05 -7.34
CA ASN A 149 -10.76 11.09 -5.91
C ASN A 149 -12.01 10.32 -5.50
N VAL A 150 -12.78 9.77 -6.45
CA VAL A 150 -13.98 8.98 -6.19
C VAL A 150 -13.84 7.63 -6.90
N LYS A 151 -14.23 6.55 -6.22
CA LYS A 151 -14.05 5.18 -6.72
C LYS A 151 -15.35 4.52 -7.18
N THR A 152 -16.52 5.13 -6.96
CA THR A 152 -17.83 4.51 -7.21
C THR A 152 -17.96 3.92 -8.61
N ASP A 153 -17.39 4.60 -9.61
CA ASP A 153 -17.51 4.20 -11.01
C ASP A 153 -16.35 3.29 -11.49
N ARG A 154 -15.43 2.90 -10.61
CA ARG A 154 -14.33 1.97 -10.93
C ARG A 154 -14.79 0.51 -10.78
N GLY A 155 -13.85 -0.42 -10.72
CA GLY A 155 -14.17 -1.85 -10.65
C GLY A 155 -14.89 -2.31 -11.90
N PHE A 156 -15.87 -3.21 -11.73
CA PHE A 156 -16.71 -3.73 -12.82
C PHE A 156 -17.75 -2.72 -13.35
N PHE A 157 -17.78 -1.49 -12.83
CA PHE A 157 -18.63 -0.41 -13.35
C PHE A 157 -17.98 0.37 -14.51
N HIS A 158 -16.69 0.15 -14.78
CA HIS A 158 -15.95 0.77 -15.88
C HIS A 158 -15.15 -0.27 -16.66
N TYR A 159 -15.09 -0.12 -17.99
CA TYR A 159 -14.50 -1.11 -18.87
C TYR A 159 -13.04 -1.41 -18.53
N THR A 160 -12.19 -0.37 -18.43
CA THR A 160 -10.74 -0.54 -18.22
C THR A 160 -10.41 -1.08 -16.83
N THR A 161 -11.04 -0.55 -15.78
CA THR A 161 -10.78 -1.08 -14.42
C THR A 161 -11.38 -2.46 -14.23
N GLY A 162 -12.49 -2.75 -14.89
CA GLY A 162 -13.15 -4.05 -14.87
C GLY A 162 -12.31 -5.11 -15.60
N GLU A 163 -11.76 -4.77 -16.77
CA GLU A 163 -10.84 -5.61 -17.53
C GLU A 163 -9.66 -6.03 -16.68
N LEU A 164 -8.96 -5.06 -16.06
CA LEU A 164 -7.82 -5.32 -15.20
C LEU A 164 -8.16 -6.19 -13.98
N LEU A 165 -9.38 -6.07 -13.44
CA LEU A 165 -9.85 -6.81 -12.27
C LEU A 165 -10.53 -8.14 -12.61
N CYS A 166 -10.81 -8.40 -13.89
CA CYS A 166 -11.42 -9.65 -14.33
C CYS A 166 -10.50 -10.81 -13.95
N PRO A 167 -11.03 -11.89 -13.32
CA PRO A 167 -10.26 -13.11 -13.11
C PRO A 167 -9.60 -13.56 -14.41
N ALA A 168 -8.33 -13.96 -14.35
CA ALA A 168 -7.53 -14.29 -15.53
C ALA A 168 -8.09 -15.48 -16.35
N THR A 169 -8.95 -16.29 -15.73
CA THR A 169 -9.63 -17.45 -16.34
C THR A 169 -10.98 -17.10 -16.97
N LEU A 170 -11.44 -15.85 -16.87
CA LEU A 170 -12.70 -15.38 -17.45
C LEU A 170 -12.43 -14.44 -18.64
N ASP A 171 -13.30 -14.50 -19.63
CA ASP A 171 -13.22 -13.63 -20.80
C ASP A 171 -13.94 -12.30 -20.54
N TRP A 172 -13.18 -11.21 -20.40
CA TRP A 172 -13.77 -9.88 -20.23
C TRP A 172 -14.45 -9.34 -21.50
N SER A 173 -14.11 -9.85 -22.67
CA SER A 173 -14.73 -9.42 -23.92
C SER A 173 -16.20 -9.88 -24.02
N ASP A 174 -16.51 -11.01 -23.37
CA ASP A 174 -17.87 -11.52 -23.22
C ASP A 174 -18.75 -10.53 -22.42
N GLU A 175 -19.91 -10.20 -22.99
CA GLU A 175 -20.85 -9.25 -22.39
C GLU A 175 -21.57 -9.86 -21.18
N ASP A 176 -21.84 -11.17 -21.20
CA ASP A 176 -22.52 -11.84 -20.10
C ASP A 176 -21.61 -11.95 -18.87
N THR A 177 -20.33 -12.25 -19.08
CA THR A 177 -19.30 -12.18 -18.03
C THR A 177 -19.24 -10.78 -17.41
N ARG A 178 -19.20 -9.71 -18.22
CA ARG A 178 -19.19 -8.33 -17.70
C ARG A 178 -20.44 -7.99 -16.91
N LYS A 179 -21.63 -8.36 -17.40
CA LYS A 179 -22.91 -8.13 -16.70
C LYS A 179 -22.95 -8.89 -15.38
N GLY A 180 -22.58 -10.17 -15.39
CA GLY A 180 -22.58 -11.01 -14.19
C GLY A 180 -21.61 -10.50 -13.12
N LEU A 181 -20.42 -10.05 -13.51
CA LEU A 181 -19.45 -9.43 -12.59
C LEU A 181 -19.94 -8.08 -12.05
N ARG A 182 -20.59 -7.26 -12.89
CA ARG A 182 -21.13 -5.96 -12.49
C ARG A 182 -22.31 -6.06 -11.53
N ASN A 183 -23.20 -7.02 -11.76
CA ASN A 183 -24.40 -7.23 -10.95
C ASN A 183 -24.12 -8.05 -9.68
N GLY A 184 -22.99 -8.77 -9.64
CA GLY A 184 -22.62 -9.65 -8.53
C GLY A 184 -23.15 -11.09 -8.67
N ASP A 185 -23.67 -11.45 -9.85
CA ASP A 185 -24.10 -12.82 -10.17
C ASP A 185 -22.90 -13.78 -10.25
N ILE A 186 -21.74 -13.26 -10.72
CA ILE A 186 -20.46 -13.96 -10.66
C ILE A 186 -19.70 -13.48 -9.41
N ALA A 187 -19.63 -14.34 -8.40
CA ALA A 187 -18.87 -14.06 -7.19
C ALA A 187 -17.36 -14.22 -7.44
N VAL A 188 -16.61 -13.13 -7.34
CA VAL A 188 -15.14 -13.15 -7.42
C VAL A 188 -14.55 -13.27 -6.02
N SER A 189 -13.96 -14.42 -5.71
CA SER A 189 -13.29 -14.61 -4.43
C SER A 189 -11.85 -14.09 -4.45
N GLY A 190 -11.24 -13.86 -3.28
CA GLY A 190 -9.85 -13.40 -3.19
C GLY A 190 -8.81 -14.35 -3.81
N ASP A 191 -9.11 -15.63 -4.00
CA ASP A 191 -8.24 -16.58 -4.72
C ASP A 191 -8.48 -16.61 -6.24
N SER A 192 -9.49 -15.90 -6.75
CA SER A 192 -9.69 -15.67 -8.18
C SER A 192 -8.80 -14.52 -8.64
N TRP A 193 -7.59 -14.88 -9.10
CA TRP A 193 -6.55 -13.91 -9.42
C TRP A 193 -6.88 -13.09 -10.68
N PRO A 194 -6.84 -11.75 -10.59
CA PRO A 194 -7.19 -10.86 -11.68
C PRO A 194 -6.06 -10.75 -12.71
N ILE A 195 -6.43 -10.43 -13.95
CA ILE A 195 -5.51 -10.37 -15.09
C ILE A 195 -4.39 -9.32 -14.91
N PHE A 196 -4.60 -8.25 -14.12
CA PHE A 196 -3.55 -7.25 -13.86
C PHE A 196 -2.29 -7.83 -13.18
N LEU A 197 -2.39 -9.02 -12.60
CA LEU A 197 -1.24 -9.72 -12.03
C LEU A 197 -0.26 -10.18 -13.10
N TYR A 198 -0.69 -10.38 -14.34
CA TYR A 198 0.12 -10.89 -15.42
C TYR A 198 0.75 -9.75 -16.23
N GLN A 199 1.97 -9.99 -16.70
CA GLN A 199 2.65 -9.10 -17.62
C GLN A 199 1.79 -8.89 -18.87
N ASP A 200 1.67 -7.63 -19.29
CA ASP A 200 0.88 -7.20 -20.44
C ASP A 200 -0.60 -7.65 -20.40
N HIS A 201 -1.07 -8.08 -19.23
CA HIS A 201 -2.41 -8.60 -18.97
C HIS A 201 -2.75 -9.84 -19.81
N ILE A 202 -1.77 -10.72 -20.03
CA ILE A 202 -1.92 -11.96 -20.80
C ILE A 202 -1.74 -13.17 -19.88
N PHE A 203 -2.74 -14.05 -19.85
CA PHE A 203 -2.70 -15.30 -19.08
C PHE A 203 -2.44 -16.48 -20.01
N ASN A 204 -1.38 -17.26 -19.71
CA ASN A 204 -1.10 -18.51 -20.40
C ASN A 204 -1.60 -19.71 -19.57
N PRO A 205 -2.66 -20.42 -20.00
CA PRO A 205 -3.18 -21.58 -19.26
C PRO A 205 -2.21 -22.78 -19.27
N GLU A 206 -1.34 -22.90 -20.28
CA GLU A 206 -0.34 -23.97 -20.37
C GLU A 206 0.87 -23.70 -19.47
N ASN A 207 1.13 -22.42 -19.17
CA ASN A 207 2.16 -22.00 -18.22
C ASN A 207 1.69 -20.82 -17.37
N PRO A 208 0.92 -21.07 -16.29
CA PRO A 208 0.38 -20.01 -15.43
C PRO A 208 1.44 -19.14 -14.72
N TRP A 209 2.72 -19.52 -14.74
CA TRP A 209 3.81 -18.70 -14.20
C TRP A 209 4.28 -17.62 -15.15
N GLU A 210 3.99 -17.76 -16.45
CA GLU A 210 4.47 -16.83 -17.46
C GLU A 210 3.92 -15.42 -17.22
N GLY A 211 4.83 -14.47 -17.00
CA GLY A 211 4.49 -13.07 -16.72
C GLY A 211 3.82 -12.83 -15.37
N LEU A 212 3.60 -13.85 -14.54
CA LEU A 212 2.91 -13.72 -13.26
C LEU A 212 3.70 -12.81 -12.30
N LEU A 213 3.03 -11.76 -11.81
CA LEU A 213 3.54 -10.71 -10.93
C LEU A 213 4.65 -9.84 -11.56
N GLN A 214 4.75 -9.79 -12.89
CA GLN A 214 5.80 -9.05 -13.62
C GLN A 214 5.25 -7.86 -14.45
N GLY A 215 4.05 -7.38 -14.13
CA GLY A 215 3.43 -6.25 -14.81
C GLY A 215 4.06 -4.87 -14.50
N LYS A 216 4.16 -4.01 -15.52
CA LYS A 216 4.63 -2.61 -15.39
C LYS A 216 3.82 -1.78 -14.39
N LEU A 217 2.51 -2.01 -14.33
CA LEU A 217 1.61 -1.35 -13.36
C LEU A 217 2.05 -1.63 -11.92
N LEU A 218 2.42 -2.88 -11.63
CA LEU A 218 2.85 -3.34 -10.31
C LEU A 218 4.18 -2.70 -9.90
N VAL A 219 5.15 -2.66 -10.81
CA VAL A 219 6.45 -2.00 -10.58
C VAL A 219 6.27 -0.52 -10.31
N THR A 220 5.39 0.15 -11.08
CA THR A 220 5.09 1.58 -10.90
C THR A 220 4.47 1.85 -9.54
N ALA A 221 3.50 1.02 -9.13
CA ALA A 221 2.90 1.10 -7.80
C ALA A 221 3.90 0.84 -6.67
N PHE A 222 4.81 -0.13 -6.84
CA PHE A 222 5.88 -0.40 -5.89
C PHE A 222 6.78 0.83 -5.73
N LYS A 223 7.20 1.45 -6.83
CA LYS A 223 8.03 2.67 -6.79
C LYS A 223 7.32 3.83 -6.11
N CYS A 224 6.04 4.03 -6.40
CA CYS A 224 5.21 5.03 -5.73
C CYS A 224 5.22 4.86 -4.20
N ILE A 225 5.15 3.61 -3.71
CA ILE A 225 5.13 3.30 -2.27
C ILE A 225 6.54 3.34 -1.66
N PHE A 226 7.54 2.72 -2.28
CA PHE A 226 8.84 2.47 -1.64
C PHE A 226 9.93 3.48 -2.01
N THR A 227 9.93 4.03 -3.23
CA THR A 227 11.04 4.83 -3.77
C THR A 227 10.72 6.30 -4.02
N SER A 228 9.49 6.77 -3.75
CA SER A 228 8.97 8.15 -3.94
C SER A 228 8.39 8.42 -5.34
N PRO A 229 7.32 9.25 -5.46
CA PRO A 229 6.70 9.64 -6.73
C PRO A 229 7.64 10.26 -7.76
N SER A 230 8.70 10.98 -7.34
CA SER A 230 9.67 11.59 -8.25
C SER A 230 10.61 10.61 -8.97
N SER A 231 10.44 9.30 -8.75
CA SER A 231 11.06 8.25 -9.58
C SER A 231 10.19 7.84 -10.77
N VAL A 232 8.95 8.34 -10.83
CA VAL A 232 7.97 8.13 -11.90
C VAL A 232 7.82 9.40 -12.76
N GLU A 233 8.09 10.58 -12.20
CA GLU A 233 8.11 11.87 -12.90
C GLU A 233 9.52 12.47 -12.87
N LYS A 234 10.10 12.77 -14.04
CA LYS A 234 11.30 13.60 -14.15
C LYS A 234 10.94 14.98 -13.58
N GLU A 235 11.72 15.45 -12.61
CA GLU A 235 11.63 16.76 -11.95
C GLU A 235 10.66 16.87 -10.76
N THR A 236 11.15 16.49 -9.59
CA THR A 236 11.05 17.32 -8.37
C THR A 236 11.96 16.74 -7.29
N ARG A 237 12.83 17.57 -6.70
CA ARG A 237 13.68 17.19 -5.56
C ARG A 237 12.78 16.72 -4.41
N ALA A 238 12.94 15.46 -4.00
CA ALA A 238 12.17 14.89 -2.92
C ALA A 238 12.56 15.55 -1.58
N THR A 239 11.59 16.13 -0.88
CA THR A 239 11.75 16.68 0.49
C THR A 239 11.60 15.61 1.58
N ARG A 240 11.37 14.35 1.21
CA ARG A 240 11.21 13.21 2.13
C ARG A 240 12.02 12.01 1.65
N SER A 241 12.78 11.40 2.56
CA SER A 241 13.52 10.16 2.32
C SER A 241 12.60 9.05 1.82
N ARG A 242 13.12 8.20 0.93
CA ARG A 242 12.36 7.11 0.32
C ARG A 242 12.01 6.06 1.39
N ASN A 243 10.81 5.47 1.38
CA ASN A 243 10.42 4.47 2.40
C ASN A 243 11.40 3.27 2.43
N ALA A 244 11.98 2.91 1.28
CA ALA A 244 13.05 1.91 1.21
C ALA A 244 14.35 2.40 1.88
N GLU A 245 14.76 3.64 1.62
CA GLU A 245 15.97 4.25 2.21
C GLU A 245 15.87 4.38 3.72
N LEU A 246 14.71 4.80 4.25
CA LEU A 246 14.43 4.90 5.69
C LEU A 246 14.66 3.59 6.46
N HIS A 247 14.55 2.45 5.77
CA HIS A 247 14.73 1.13 6.35
C HIS A 247 15.88 0.34 5.72
N SER A 248 16.75 1.00 4.94
CA SER A 248 17.87 0.36 4.22
C SER A 248 17.44 -0.87 3.40
N MET A 249 16.23 -0.84 2.84
CA MET A 249 15.67 -1.90 2.03
C MET A 249 16.35 -1.90 0.65
N LYS A 250 17.22 -2.89 0.43
CA LYS A 250 17.98 -3.09 -0.83
C LYS A 250 17.42 -4.19 -1.73
N THR A 251 16.50 -4.99 -1.19
CA THR A 251 15.84 -6.08 -1.91
C THR A 251 14.35 -6.00 -1.63
N VAL A 252 13.54 -6.38 -2.62
CA VAL A 252 12.13 -6.66 -2.40
C VAL A 252 11.99 -7.89 -1.50
N THR A 253 10.89 -7.95 -0.76
CA THR A 253 10.42 -9.16 -0.08
C THR A 253 9.15 -9.66 -0.77
N VAL A 254 8.85 -10.96 -0.66
CA VAL A 254 7.56 -11.52 -1.11
C VAL A 254 6.39 -10.71 -0.56
N ALA A 255 6.37 -10.47 0.75
CA ALA A 255 5.32 -9.67 1.39
C ALA A 255 5.23 -8.24 0.86
N SER A 256 6.34 -7.60 0.48
CA SER A 256 6.30 -6.27 -0.14
C SER A 256 5.69 -6.26 -1.54
N ILE A 257 5.91 -7.32 -2.32
CA ILE A 257 5.25 -7.50 -3.62
C ILE A 257 3.76 -7.66 -3.37
N VAL A 258 3.35 -8.66 -2.58
CA VAL A 258 1.93 -8.96 -2.32
C VAL A 258 1.17 -7.80 -1.70
N TYR A 259 1.83 -7.02 -0.84
CA TYR A 259 1.29 -5.76 -0.33
C TYR A 259 0.91 -4.80 -1.45
N VAL A 260 1.83 -4.56 -2.40
CA VAL A 260 1.58 -3.69 -3.56
C VAL A 260 0.43 -4.24 -4.41
N LEU A 261 0.42 -5.54 -4.72
CA LEU A 261 -0.67 -6.17 -5.50
C LEU A 261 -2.03 -5.90 -4.85
N THR A 262 -2.10 -6.07 -3.52
CA THR A 262 -3.33 -5.88 -2.75
C THR A 262 -3.80 -4.44 -2.80
N LEU A 263 -2.88 -3.47 -2.74
CA LEU A 263 -3.23 -2.06 -2.84
C LEU A 263 -3.60 -1.62 -4.27
N VAL A 264 -2.98 -2.21 -5.30
CA VAL A 264 -3.37 -1.99 -6.71
C VAL A 264 -4.79 -2.50 -6.93
N ARG A 265 -5.08 -3.75 -6.52
CA ARG A 265 -6.43 -4.32 -6.60
C ARG A 265 -7.46 -3.44 -5.92
N PHE A 266 -7.16 -2.98 -4.71
CA PHE A 266 -8.01 -2.04 -4.02
C PHE A 266 -8.16 -0.72 -4.79
N ALA A 267 -7.08 -0.11 -5.30
CA ALA A 267 -7.16 1.16 -6.01
C ALA A 267 -8.01 1.10 -7.30
N LEU A 268 -8.01 -0.04 -7.98
CA LEU A 268 -8.85 -0.33 -9.15
C LEU A 268 -10.31 -0.63 -8.80
N SER A 269 -10.60 -1.12 -7.59
CA SER A 269 -11.95 -1.50 -7.19
C SER A 269 -12.89 -0.30 -7.01
N SER A 270 -14.19 -0.56 -6.92
CA SER A 270 -15.18 0.48 -6.57
C SER A 270 -15.30 0.77 -5.06
N SER A 271 -14.87 -0.16 -4.20
CA SER A 271 -14.97 -0.04 -2.73
C SER A 271 -14.28 1.21 -2.18
N ALA A 272 -14.98 1.97 -1.33
CA ALA A 272 -14.44 3.20 -0.73
C ALA A 272 -13.53 2.95 0.48
N VAL A 273 -13.67 1.78 1.14
CA VAL A 273 -13.02 1.49 2.42
C VAL A 273 -12.17 0.22 2.30
N PHE A 274 -10.90 0.33 2.69
CA PHE A 274 -10.06 -0.85 2.84
C PHE A 274 -10.37 -1.51 4.18
N SER A 275 -11.06 -2.66 4.15
CA SER A 275 -11.41 -3.42 5.35
C SER A 275 -10.99 -4.88 5.23
N ARG A 276 -10.66 -5.48 6.36
CA ARG A 276 -10.36 -6.92 6.46
C ARG A 276 -11.59 -7.78 6.25
N ASN A 277 -12.74 -7.30 6.71
CA ASN A 277 -14.00 -8.04 6.72
C ASN A 277 -14.88 -7.70 5.51
N ASP A 278 -14.38 -6.87 4.59
CA ASP A 278 -15.12 -6.53 3.39
C ASP A 278 -15.12 -7.71 2.42
N LYS A 279 -16.26 -8.40 2.35
CA LYS A 279 -16.48 -9.52 1.44
C LYS A 279 -16.52 -9.10 -0.03
N SER A 280 -16.75 -7.81 -0.33
CA SER A 280 -16.82 -7.32 -1.71
C SER A 280 -15.45 -7.27 -2.37
N THR A 281 -14.43 -6.86 -1.61
CA THR A 281 -13.06 -6.89 -2.09
C THR A 281 -12.33 -8.17 -1.66
N ASP A 282 -12.62 -8.74 -0.48
CA ASP A 282 -11.95 -9.95 0.02
C ASP A 282 -10.41 -9.83 0.03
N SER A 283 -9.93 -8.66 0.46
CA SER A 283 -8.52 -8.25 0.36
C SER A 283 -7.57 -9.12 1.19
N GLU A 284 -8.03 -9.65 2.32
CA GLU A 284 -7.22 -10.53 3.18
C GLU A 284 -7.05 -11.92 2.55
N ARG A 285 -8.11 -12.51 1.99
CA ARG A 285 -8.01 -13.78 1.26
C ARG A 285 -7.15 -13.63 0.01
N PHE A 286 -7.25 -12.50 -0.70
CA PHE A 286 -6.38 -12.19 -1.83
C PHE A 286 -4.91 -12.12 -1.45
N TYR A 287 -4.59 -11.43 -0.35
CA TYR A 287 -3.23 -11.39 0.16
C TYR A 287 -2.74 -12.79 0.55
N GLN A 288 -3.56 -13.55 1.29
CA GLN A 288 -3.17 -14.86 1.80
C GLN A 288 -3.02 -15.89 0.67
N SER A 289 -3.87 -15.87 -0.35
CA SER A 289 -3.80 -16.83 -1.47
C SER A 289 -2.47 -16.71 -2.23
N ILE A 290 -2.02 -15.48 -2.48
CA ILE A 290 -0.74 -15.22 -3.16
C ILE A 290 0.44 -15.52 -2.22
N MET A 291 0.35 -15.14 -0.94
CA MET A 291 1.40 -15.49 0.03
C MET A 291 1.58 -17.00 0.15
N ASP A 292 0.49 -17.76 0.27
CA ASP A 292 0.50 -19.22 0.37
C ASP A 292 1.16 -19.87 -0.85
N PHE A 293 0.85 -19.34 -2.04
CA PHE A 293 1.47 -19.78 -3.28
C PHE A 293 2.97 -19.49 -3.32
N LEU A 294 3.38 -18.25 -3.07
CA LEU A 294 4.78 -17.82 -3.14
C LEU A 294 5.67 -18.40 -2.01
N GLU A 295 5.06 -18.86 -0.91
CA GLU A 295 5.76 -19.54 0.18
C GLU A 295 5.75 -21.07 0.04
N SER A 296 5.06 -21.61 -0.97
CA SER A 296 5.05 -23.06 -1.22
C SER A 296 6.45 -23.55 -1.58
N PRO A 297 6.93 -24.66 -0.99
CA PRO A 297 8.23 -25.23 -1.32
C PRO A 297 8.38 -25.62 -2.80
N SER A 298 7.28 -25.94 -3.49
CA SER A 298 7.28 -26.29 -4.92
C SER A 298 7.68 -25.12 -5.82
N GLU A 299 7.36 -23.89 -5.41
CA GLU A 299 7.53 -22.68 -6.21
C GLU A 299 8.86 -21.96 -5.97
N ARG A 300 9.76 -22.58 -5.19
CA ARG A 300 10.91 -21.88 -4.61
C ARG A 300 11.86 -21.33 -5.67
N GLU A 301 12.06 -22.03 -6.78
CA GLU A 301 13.01 -21.60 -7.82
C GLU A 301 12.43 -20.48 -8.68
N GLU A 302 11.15 -20.57 -9.01
CA GLU A 302 10.36 -19.57 -9.71
C GLU A 302 10.31 -18.27 -8.90
N VAL A 303 10.03 -18.37 -7.58
CA VAL A 303 10.02 -17.24 -6.66
C VAL A 303 11.39 -16.58 -6.55
N LYS A 304 12.49 -17.34 -6.55
CA LYS A 304 13.85 -16.75 -6.62
C LYS A 304 14.06 -15.99 -7.93
N GLY A 305 13.57 -16.52 -9.05
CA GLY A 305 13.55 -15.84 -10.34
C GLY A 305 12.78 -14.51 -10.28
N LEU A 306 11.57 -14.56 -9.73
CA LEU A 306 10.70 -13.41 -9.53
C LEU A 306 11.36 -12.32 -8.67
N ILE A 307 11.97 -12.69 -7.54
CA ILE A 307 12.66 -11.72 -6.66
C ILE A 307 13.85 -11.07 -7.37
N ARG A 308 14.64 -11.83 -8.15
CA ARG A 308 15.74 -11.27 -8.96
C ARG A 308 15.21 -10.26 -9.97
N TRP A 309 14.15 -10.61 -10.70
CA TRP A 309 13.50 -9.72 -11.65
C TRP A 309 13.03 -8.44 -10.95
N TRP A 310 12.29 -8.54 -9.85
CA TRP A 310 11.79 -7.38 -9.12
C TRP A 310 12.91 -6.46 -8.62
N ASN A 311 14.02 -7.01 -8.14
CA ASN A 311 15.15 -6.20 -7.67
C ASN A 311 15.74 -5.33 -8.79
N VAL A 312 15.84 -5.84 -10.02
CA VAL A 312 16.32 -5.07 -11.18
C VAL A 312 15.41 -3.86 -11.44
N TYR A 313 14.09 -4.05 -11.41
CA TYR A 313 13.14 -3.00 -11.77
C TYR A 313 12.79 -2.05 -10.62
N ALA A 314 12.74 -2.55 -9.38
CA ALA A 314 12.39 -1.78 -8.20
C ALA A 314 13.57 -0.92 -7.69
N PHE A 315 14.79 -1.43 -7.80
CA PHE A 315 16.01 -0.75 -7.35
C PHE A 315 17.03 -0.69 -8.49
N PRO A 316 16.76 0.08 -9.57
CA PRO A 316 17.73 0.23 -10.64
C PRO A 316 19.02 0.82 -10.05
N ILE A 317 20.14 0.17 -10.35
CA ILE A 317 21.46 0.70 -10.01
C ILE A 317 21.55 2.04 -10.75
N CYS A 318 21.58 3.13 -9.99
CA CYS A 318 21.93 4.41 -10.54
C CYS A 318 23.44 4.32 -10.76
N ASP A 319 23.87 4.04 -11.98
CA ASP A 319 25.25 4.27 -12.37
C ASP A 319 25.51 5.75 -12.10
N LYS A 320 26.13 6.03 -10.95
CA LYS A 320 26.77 7.31 -10.75
C LYS A 320 27.99 7.23 -11.64
N ASP A 321 27.94 7.93 -12.78
CA ASP A 321 29.12 8.16 -13.61
C ASP A 321 30.30 8.48 -12.69
N PRO A 322 31.42 7.74 -12.77
CA PRO A 322 32.62 8.11 -12.06
C PRO A 322 33.11 9.43 -12.66
N ALA A 323 32.94 10.52 -11.91
CA ALA A 323 33.72 11.74 -12.06
C ALA A 323 35.11 11.54 -11.45
#